data_AF-A0A139TN11-F1
#
_entry.id   AF-A0A139TN11-F1
#
_cell.length_a   1.000
_cell.length_b   1.000
_cell.length_c   1.000
_cell.angle_alpha   90.00
_cell.angle_beta   90.00
_cell.angle_gamma   90.00
#
_symmetry.space_group_name_H-M   'P 1'
#
loop_
_entity.id
_entity.type
_entity.pdbx_description
1 polymer ?
#
loop_
_entity_poly.entity_id
_entity_poly.type
_entity_poly.pdbx_seq_one_letter_code
_entity_poly.pdbx_strand_id
1 'polypeptide(L)'
;IPVPDEAFERGLKYMASCRNERGEYGYTDPRSGITPTLTSIGVLTLCLAREKQDASLPHSLAFLRKNLNYRDSAYPFYFEYYMSQALFHADQSLWEAWNHKNIRYLHASQTPNGSWLSDRGSSYATSLALLSVALNYRFLPIYEQ
;
A
#
# COMPACT_ATOMS: atom_id res chain seq x y z
N ILE A 1 -3.95 0.46 27.41
CA ILE A 1 -4.90 1.59 27.31
C ILE A 1 -5.76 1.34 26.08
N PRO A 2 -7.08 1.15 26.20
CA PRO A 2 -7.95 1.00 25.04
C PRO A 2 -8.02 2.33 24.27
N VAL A 3 -7.96 2.28 22.95
CA VAL A 3 -8.21 3.44 22.09
C VAL A 3 -9.72 3.57 21.93
N PRO A 4 -10.33 4.76 22.14
CA PRO A 4 -11.78 4.94 22.00
C PRO A 4 -12.27 4.77 20.56
N ASP A 5 -13.46 4.21 20.37
CA ASP A 5 -14.10 4.02 19.06
C ASP A 5 -14.26 5.34 18.28
N GLU A 6 -14.58 6.43 18.99
CA GLU A 6 -14.69 7.78 18.40
C GLU A 6 -13.41 8.22 17.68
N ALA A 7 -12.24 7.81 18.19
CA ALA A 7 -10.96 8.14 17.54
C ALA A 7 -10.83 7.44 16.18
N PHE A 8 -11.29 6.19 16.08
CA PHE A 8 -11.31 5.44 14.81
C PHE A 8 -12.31 6.05 13.82
N GLU A 9 -13.52 6.38 14.27
CA GLU A 9 -14.53 7.03 13.42
C GLU A 9 -14.03 8.36 12.85
N ARG A 10 -13.40 9.19 13.69
CA ARG A 10 -12.79 10.45 13.25
C ARG A 10 -11.66 10.24 12.27
N GLY A 11 -10.82 9.22 12.50
CA GLY A 11 -9.75 8.83 11.58
C GLY A 11 -10.29 8.43 10.22
N LEU A 12 -11.32 7.58 10.18
CA LEU A 12 -11.95 7.14 8.94
C LEU A 12 -12.62 8.29 8.19
N LYS A 13 -13.32 9.20 8.89
CA LYS A 13 -13.88 10.42 8.31
C LYS A 13 -12.80 11.31 7.70
N TYR A 14 -11.66 11.46 8.38
CA TYR A 14 -10.53 12.22 7.85
C TYR A 14 -9.96 11.56 6.59
N MET A 15 -9.71 10.25 6.61
CA MET A 15 -9.24 9.51 5.43
C MET A 15 -10.20 9.65 4.25
N ALA A 16 -11.52 9.57 4.50
CA ALA A 16 -12.52 9.79 3.47
C ALA A 16 -12.44 11.21 2.86
N SER A 17 -12.13 12.23 3.67
CA SER A 17 -11.95 13.61 3.19
C SER A 17 -10.73 13.81 2.30
N CYS A 18 -9.71 12.94 2.41
CA CYS A 18 -8.52 12.98 1.57
C CYS A 18 -8.70 12.28 0.21
N ARG A 19 -9.89 11.74 -0.07
CA ARG A 19 -10.17 10.97 -1.28
C ARG A 19 -11.17 11.69 -2.19
N ASN A 20 -10.89 11.70 -3.49
CA ASN A 20 -11.80 12.26 -4.48
C ASN A 20 -12.86 11.24 -4.95
N GLU A 21 -13.82 11.72 -5.74
CA GLU A 21 -14.93 10.91 -6.29
C GLU A 21 -14.46 9.76 -7.20
N ARG A 22 -13.23 9.84 -7.73
CA ARG A 22 -12.61 8.77 -8.54
C ARG A 22 -11.92 7.69 -7.70
N GLY A 23 -11.97 7.80 -6.37
CA GLY A 23 -11.34 6.86 -5.46
C GLY A 23 -9.84 7.11 -5.22
N GLU A 24 -9.31 8.25 -5.66
CA GLU A 24 -7.89 8.57 -5.57
C GLU A 24 -7.62 9.36 -4.29
N TYR A 25 -6.59 8.97 -3.53
CA TYR A 25 -6.20 9.67 -2.30
C TYR A 25 -5.13 10.72 -2.59
N GLY A 26 -5.36 11.94 -2.09
CA GLY A 26 -4.35 12.96 -1.91
C GLY A 26 -3.79 12.97 -0.49
N TYR A 27 -2.88 13.92 -0.21
CA TYR A 27 -2.09 13.89 1.03
C TYR A 27 -2.88 14.35 2.26
N THR A 28 -3.45 15.54 2.19
CA THR A 28 -4.30 16.13 3.25
C THR A 28 -5.66 16.55 2.73
N ASP A 29 -5.84 16.54 1.40
CA ASP A 29 -7.02 16.96 0.69
C ASP A 29 -7.15 16.11 -0.60
N PRO A 30 -8.33 16.05 -1.23
CA PRO A 30 -8.59 15.15 -2.35
C PRO A 30 -8.09 15.67 -3.70
N ARG A 31 -7.38 16.81 -3.75
CA ARG A 31 -6.94 17.48 -4.98
C ARG A 31 -5.43 17.48 -5.16
N SER A 32 -4.67 17.50 -4.07
CA SER A 32 -3.21 17.62 -4.08
C SER A 32 -2.49 16.31 -3.77
N GLY A 33 -1.37 16.09 -4.47
CA GLY A 33 -0.43 15.00 -4.16
C GLY A 33 -0.95 13.60 -4.47
N ILE A 34 -1.96 13.46 -5.34
CA ILE A 34 -2.53 12.16 -5.69
C ILE A 34 -1.48 11.24 -6.28
N THR A 35 -1.28 10.08 -5.65
CA THR A 35 -0.35 9.05 -6.13
C THR A 35 -0.89 7.64 -5.88
N PRO A 36 -0.42 6.63 -6.62
CA PRO A 36 -0.64 5.23 -6.29
C PRO A 36 -0.21 4.88 -4.86
N THR A 37 0.86 5.50 -4.36
CA THR A 37 1.34 5.35 -2.98
C THR A 37 0.29 5.75 -1.95
N LEU A 38 -0.24 6.98 -2.04
CA LEU A 38 -1.27 7.45 -1.11
C LEU A 38 -2.57 6.67 -1.24
N THR A 39 -2.93 6.26 -2.46
CA THR A 39 -4.14 5.46 -2.68
C THR A 39 -3.98 4.06 -2.08
N SER A 40 -2.78 3.46 -2.15
CA SER A 40 -2.47 2.19 -1.48
C SER A 40 -2.60 2.31 0.03
N ILE A 41 -2.10 3.40 0.63
CA ILE A 41 -2.24 3.68 2.07
C ILE A 41 -3.73 3.81 2.45
N GLY A 42 -4.52 4.52 1.65
CA GLY A 42 -5.96 4.69 1.86
C GLY A 42 -6.71 3.36 1.83
N VAL A 43 -6.44 2.53 0.81
CA VAL A 43 -7.01 1.17 0.68
C VAL A 43 -6.62 0.30 1.86
N LEU A 44 -5.34 0.25 2.22
CA LEU A 44 -4.88 -0.53 3.36
C LEU A 44 -5.57 -0.10 4.66
N THR A 45 -5.70 1.20 4.90
CA THR A 45 -6.39 1.74 6.08
C THR A 45 -7.84 1.26 6.15
N LEU A 46 -8.59 1.31 5.03
CA LEU A 46 -9.97 0.80 4.98
C LEU A 46 -10.03 -0.70 5.28
N CYS A 47 -9.12 -1.50 4.69
CA CYS A 47 -9.09 -2.93 4.93
C CYS A 47 -8.78 -3.28 6.39
N LEU A 48 -7.80 -2.60 7.00
CA LEU A 48 -7.44 -2.81 8.40
C LEU A 48 -8.55 -2.35 9.36
N ALA A 49 -9.32 -1.34 8.97
CA ALA A 49 -10.53 -0.92 9.68
C ALA A 49 -11.74 -1.85 9.47
N ARG A 50 -11.58 -2.93 8.70
CA ARG A 50 -12.65 -3.90 8.34
C ARG A 50 -13.79 -3.29 7.51
N GLU A 51 -13.55 -2.15 6.87
CA GLU A 51 -14.50 -1.44 6.00
C GLU A 51 -14.43 -1.93 4.55
N LYS A 52 -14.33 -3.26 4.35
CA LYS A 52 -14.21 -3.86 3.00
C LYS A 52 -15.46 -3.66 2.15
N GLN A 53 -16.59 -3.26 2.74
CA GLN A 53 -17.86 -2.98 2.06
C GLN A 53 -18.06 -1.50 1.72
N ASP A 54 -17.08 -0.63 1.98
CA ASP A 54 -17.16 0.76 1.60
C ASP A 54 -17.30 0.88 0.07
N ALA A 55 -18.37 1.54 -0.39
CA ALA A 55 -18.73 1.72 -1.80
C ALA A 55 -17.64 2.36 -2.67
N SER A 56 -16.67 2.99 -2.03
CA SER A 56 -15.53 3.64 -2.66
C SER A 56 -14.32 2.74 -2.90
N LEU A 57 -14.18 1.64 -2.17
CA LEU A 57 -13.06 0.72 -2.28
C LEU A 57 -12.89 0.21 -3.73
N PRO A 58 -13.97 -0.16 -4.46
CA PRO A 58 -13.86 -0.52 -5.88
C PRO A 58 -13.24 0.57 -6.76
N HIS A 59 -13.51 1.85 -6.50
CA HIS A 59 -12.93 2.96 -7.25
C HIS A 59 -11.43 3.09 -7.00
N SER A 60 -11.02 3.02 -5.72
CA SER A 60 -9.60 3.01 -5.35
C SER A 60 -8.84 1.82 -5.94
N LEU A 61 -9.44 0.63 -5.92
CA LEU A 61 -8.86 -0.57 -6.55
C LEU A 61 -8.79 -0.44 -8.07
N ALA A 62 -9.78 0.18 -8.73
CA ALA A 62 -9.73 0.44 -10.16
C ALA A 62 -8.56 1.39 -10.51
N PHE A 63 -8.28 2.40 -9.68
CA PHE A 63 -7.13 3.26 -9.84
C PHE A 63 -5.80 2.50 -9.67
N LEU A 64 -5.66 1.67 -8.63
CA LEU A 64 -4.46 0.85 -8.41
C LEU A 64 -4.26 -0.18 -9.53
N ARG A 65 -5.33 -0.80 -10.02
CA ARG A 65 -5.29 -1.74 -11.16
C ARG A 65 -4.75 -1.09 -12.43
N LYS A 66 -5.18 0.14 -12.74
CA LYS A 66 -4.66 0.90 -13.88
C LYS A 66 -3.17 1.24 -13.72
N ASN A 67 -2.68 1.33 -12.49
CA ASN A 67 -1.31 1.69 -12.14
C ASN A 67 -0.46 0.48 -11.69
N LEU A 68 -0.81 -0.74 -12.10
CA LEU A 68 -0.11 -1.96 -11.64
C LEU A 68 1.39 -2.03 -12.02
N ASN A 69 1.80 -1.26 -13.04
CA ASN A 69 3.19 -1.15 -13.49
C ASN A 69 3.88 0.12 -12.96
N TYR A 70 3.19 0.93 -12.16
CA TYR A 70 3.78 2.13 -11.58
C TYR A 70 4.95 1.76 -10.67
N ARG A 71 5.99 2.58 -10.70
CA ARG A 71 7.14 2.53 -9.79
C ARG A 71 7.40 3.95 -9.32
N ASP A 72 7.40 4.14 -8.01
CA ASP A 72 7.65 5.46 -7.42
C ASP A 72 9.15 5.80 -7.58
N SER A 73 9.44 7.00 -8.08
CA SER A 73 10.82 7.45 -8.30
C SER A 73 11.45 8.07 -7.06
N ALA A 74 10.65 8.65 -6.17
CA ALA A 74 11.12 9.29 -4.96
C ALA A 74 11.23 8.28 -3.82
N TYR A 75 10.22 7.42 -3.66
CA TYR A 75 10.11 6.46 -2.58
C TYR A 75 9.72 5.06 -3.06
N PRO A 76 10.54 4.41 -3.92
CA PRO A 76 10.21 3.12 -4.54
C PRO A 76 9.84 2.06 -3.50
N PHE A 77 10.72 1.77 -2.54
CA PHE A 77 10.49 0.69 -1.57
C PHE A 77 9.32 0.98 -0.61
N TYR A 78 9.06 2.26 -0.33
CA TYR A 78 7.89 2.68 0.44
C TYR A 78 6.59 2.37 -0.30
N PHE A 79 6.55 2.71 -1.59
CA PHE A 79 5.45 2.35 -2.45
C PHE A 79 5.26 0.83 -2.53
N GLU A 80 6.33 0.06 -2.77
CA GLU A 80 6.24 -1.41 -2.86
C GLU A 80 5.63 -2.02 -1.57
N TYR A 81 6.04 -1.52 -0.40
CA TYR A 81 5.51 -1.96 0.89
C TYR A 81 4.01 -1.73 1.03
N TYR A 82 3.52 -0.52 0.73
CA TYR A 82 2.10 -0.19 0.88
C TYR A 82 1.23 -0.80 -0.21
N MET A 83 1.69 -0.82 -1.47
CA MET A 83 0.96 -1.42 -2.58
C MET A 83 0.77 -2.93 -2.37
N SER A 84 1.81 -3.63 -1.90
CA SER A 84 1.70 -5.07 -1.61
C SER A 84 0.62 -5.35 -0.57
N GLN A 85 0.63 -4.62 0.55
CA GLN A 85 -0.36 -4.82 1.61
C GLN A 85 -1.78 -4.40 1.19
N ALA A 86 -1.91 -3.26 0.53
CA ALA A 86 -3.20 -2.77 0.05
C ALA A 86 -3.89 -3.80 -0.83
N LEU A 87 -3.16 -4.34 -1.82
CA LEU A 87 -3.70 -5.36 -2.71
C LEU A 87 -3.94 -6.69 -1.98
N PHE A 88 -3.01 -7.13 -1.12
CA PHE A 88 -3.14 -8.39 -0.40
C PHE A 88 -4.41 -8.45 0.45
N HIS A 89 -4.77 -7.34 1.11
CA HIS A 89 -5.97 -7.29 1.94
C HIS A 89 -7.28 -7.06 1.15
N ALA A 90 -7.19 -6.49 -0.05
CA ALA A 90 -8.36 -6.02 -0.80
C ALA A 90 -8.73 -6.90 -2.00
N ASP A 91 -7.76 -7.39 -2.77
CA ASP A 91 -7.97 -8.20 -3.98
C ASP A 91 -6.79 -9.14 -4.22
N GLN A 92 -6.97 -10.41 -3.83
CA GLN A 92 -5.97 -11.46 -3.95
C GLN A 92 -5.46 -11.66 -5.38
N SER A 93 -6.35 -11.58 -6.38
CA SER A 93 -5.97 -11.77 -7.79
C SER A 93 -5.10 -10.62 -8.30
N LEU A 94 -5.43 -9.39 -7.89
CA LEU A 94 -4.66 -8.21 -8.24
C LEU A 94 -3.31 -8.20 -7.53
N TRP A 95 -3.28 -8.63 -6.26
CA TRP A 95 -2.04 -8.82 -5.50
C TRP A 95 -1.12 -9.83 -6.16
N GLU A 96 -1.62 -11.00 -6.56
CA GLU A 96 -0.81 -12.02 -7.24
C GLU A 96 -0.18 -11.46 -8.52
N ALA A 97 -0.97 -10.78 -9.36
CA ALA A 97 -0.48 -10.18 -10.60
C ALA A 97 0.59 -9.11 -10.35
N TRP A 98 0.43 -8.29 -9.31
CA TRP A 98 1.40 -7.27 -8.93
C TRP A 98 2.66 -7.88 -8.29
N ASN A 99 2.50 -8.83 -7.38
CA ASN A 99 3.56 -9.45 -6.61
C ASN A 99 4.55 -10.21 -7.51
N HIS A 100 4.08 -10.88 -8.57
CA HIS A 100 4.95 -11.45 -9.60
C HIS A 100 5.88 -10.40 -10.23
N LYS A 101 5.38 -9.18 -10.46
CA LYS A 101 6.18 -8.06 -11.01
C LYS A 101 7.12 -7.48 -9.96
N ASN A 102 6.67 -7.38 -8.71
CA ASN A 102 7.48 -6.90 -7.60
C ASN A 102 8.68 -7.83 -7.35
N ILE A 103 8.48 -9.14 -7.27
CA ILE A 103 9.56 -10.12 -7.10
C ILE A 103 10.62 -9.99 -8.20
N ARG A 104 10.20 -9.87 -9.47
CA ARG A 104 11.14 -9.66 -10.59
C ARG A 104 11.91 -8.33 -10.47
N TYR A 105 11.22 -7.26 -10.07
CA TYR A 105 11.83 -5.95 -9.86
C TYR A 105 12.86 -5.96 -8.73
N LEU A 106 12.50 -6.55 -7.58
CA LEU A 106 13.39 -6.66 -6.43
C LEU A 106 14.60 -7.53 -6.74
N HIS A 107 14.41 -8.68 -7.39
CA HIS A 107 15.52 -9.53 -7.82
C HIS A 107 16.50 -8.80 -8.75
N ALA A 108 15.99 -8.03 -9.72
CA ALA A 108 16.83 -7.30 -10.67
C ALA A 108 17.58 -6.11 -10.05
N SER A 109 17.09 -5.56 -8.94
CA SER A 109 17.65 -4.37 -8.28
C SER A 109 18.46 -4.68 -7.01
N GLN A 110 18.48 -5.94 -6.59
CA GLN A 110 19.21 -6.36 -5.40
C GLN A 110 20.72 -6.27 -5.63
N THR A 111 21.43 -5.74 -4.65
CA THR A 111 22.89 -5.65 -4.69
C THR A 111 23.53 -7.02 -4.35
N PRO A 112 24.82 -7.24 -4.68
CA PRO A 112 25.49 -8.52 -4.43
C PRO A 112 25.53 -8.97 -2.96
N ASN A 113 25.43 -8.02 -2.01
CA ASN A 113 25.39 -8.35 -0.58
C ASN A 113 23.97 -8.62 -0.05
N GLY A 114 22.98 -8.67 -0.95
CA GLY A 114 21.57 -8.95 -0.63
C GLY A 114 20.75 -7.72 -0.23
N SER A 115 21.37 -6.54 -0.08
CA SER A 115 20.64 -5.32 0.28
C SER A 115 20.04 -4.61 -0.93
N TRP A 116 19.10 -3.69 -0.66
CA TRP A 116 18.68 -2.67 -1.61
C TRP A 116 19.17 -1.30 -1.15
N LEU A 117 19.40 -0.39 -2.10
CA LEU A 117 19.91 0.96 -1.83
C LEU A 117 18.83 2.00 -2.09
N SER A 118 18.76 3.00 -1.22
CA SER A 118 18.05 4.26 -1.47
C SER A 118 18.81 5.43 -0.85
N ASP A 119 18.40 6.64 -1.21
CA ASP A 119 18.83 7.90 -0.60
C ASP A 119 18.60 7.96 0.92
N ARG A 120 17.69 7.14 1.45
CA ARG A 120 17.37 6.96 2.88
C ARG A 120 18.18 5.86 3.57
N GLY A 121 19.11 5.23 2.85
CA GLY A 121 20.00 4.20 3.38
C GLY A 121 19.51 2.76 3.14
N SER A 122 20.45 1.82 3.18
CA SER A 122 20.21 0.42 2.82
C SER A 122 19.29 -0.30 3.80
N SER A 123 19.36 0.01 5.10
CA SER A 123 18.47 -0.60 6.10
C SER A 123 17.00 -0.28 5.84
N TYR A 124 16.70 0.96 5.45
CA TYR A 124 15.34 1.39 5.10
C TYR A 124 14.83 0.66 3.86
N ALA A 125 15.60 0.71 2.77
CA ALA A 125 15.22 0.10 1.50
C ALA A 125 15.06 -1.43 1.64
N THR A 126 16.03 -2.08 2.29
CA THR A 126 16.02 -3.54 2.48
C THR A 126 14.84 -3.99 3.33
N SER A 127 14.54 -3.28 4.41
CA SER A 127 13.41 -3.65 5.28
C SER A 127 12.08 -3.57 4.53
N LEU A 128 11.85 -2.49 3.77
CA LEU A 128 10.60 -2.32 3.03
C LEU A 128 10.49 -3.26 1.83
N ALA A 129 11.60 -3.53 1.12
CA ALA A 129 11.67 -4.55 0.08
C ALA A 129 11.26 -5.92 0.63
N LEU A 130 11.85 -6.35 1.74
CA LEU A 130 11.54 -7.62 2.39
C LEU A 130 10.10 -7.67 2.88
N LEU A 131 9.59 -6.61 3.51
CA LEU A 131 8.19 -6.55 3.97
C LEU A 131 7.19 -6.61 2.80
N SER A 132 7.53 -6.05 1.64
CA SER A 132 6.67 -6.13 0.45
C SER A 132 6.51 -7.55 -0.08
N VAL A 133 7.46 -8.45 0.19
CA VAL A 133 7.38 -9.87 -0.20
C VAL A 133 7.12 -10.82 0.98
N ALA A 134 7.14 -10.33 2.22
CA ALA A 134 6.85 -11.14 3.42
C ALA A 134 5.42 -11.73 3.41
N LEU A 135 4.50 -11.05 2.74
CA LEU A 135 3.10 -11.48 2.52
C LEU A 135 2.99 -12.83 1.80
N ASN A 136 4.03 -13.25 1.06
CA ASN A 136 4.08 -14.59 0.45
C ASN A 136 4.14 -15.71 1.50
N TYR A 137 4.61 -15.41 2.70
CA TYR A 137 4.82 -16.38 3.78
C TYR A 137 3.80 -16.26 4.91
N ARG A 138 3.15 -15.10 5.05
CA ARG A 138 2.03 -14.87 6.00
C ARG A 138 2.38 -15.15 7.47
N PHE A 139 3.63 -14.89 7.87
CA PHE A 139 4.10 -15.17 9.23
C PHE A 139 3.67 -14.13 10.28
N LEU A 140 3.23 -12.93 9.87
CA LEU A 140 2.82 -11.88 10.81
C LEU A 140 1.30 -11.87 10.98
N PRO A 141 0.77 -11.65 12.20
CA PRO A 141 -0.67 -11.61 12.45
C PRO A 141 -1.43 -10.56 11.62
N ILE A 142 -0.75 -9.45 11.27
CA ILE A 142 -1.35 -8.42 10.40
C ILE A 142 -1.62 -8.92 8.98
N TYR A 143 -1.10 -10.09 8.59
CA TYR A 143 -1.34 -10.71 7.28
C TYR A 143 -2.49 -11.74 7.30
N GLU A 144 -3.21 -11.86 8.42
CA GLU A 144 -4.46 -12.62 8.47
C GLU A 144 -5.57 -11.84 7.72
N GLN A 145 -6.34 -12.53 6.87
CA GLN A 145 -7.34 -11.93 5.97
C GLN A 145 -8.76 -11.89 6.53
#